data_AF-A0A212C9H9-F1
#
_entry.id   AF-A0A212C9H9-F1
#
_cell.length_a   1.000
_cell.length_b   1.000
_cell.length_c   1.000
_cell.angle_alpha   90.00
_cell.angle_beta   90.00
_cell.angle_gamma   90.00
#
_symmetry.space_group_name_H-M   'P 1'
#
loop_
_entity.id
_entity.type
_entity.pdbx_description
1 polymer ?
#
loop_
_entity_poly.entity_id
_entity_poly.type
_entity_poly.pdbx_seq_one_letter_code
_entity_poly.pdbx_strand_id
1 'polypeptide(L)'
;MPTGGSQSIPVHLANAAFFQVYNCAVGSPDCSQCLGREDLGHLCVWSDGCRPRGTLQPPPGTCPAPEIRAIEPLSGPLDGGTRLTIRGRNLGRRFSDVAQGVWIGSVACEPLANRYTVSEE
;
A
#
# COMPACT_ATOMS: atom_id res chain seq x y z
N MET A 1 38.48 -23.43 48.81
CA MET A 1 37.97 -22.35 47.95
C MET A 1 37.91 -22.86 46.52
N PRO A 2 36.75 -23.29 45.99
CA PRO A 2 36.59 -23.56 44.58
C PRO A 2 36.21 -22.27 43.86
N THR A 3 37.01 -21.92 42.86
CA THR A 3 36.84 -20.77 41.98
C THR A 3 35.57 -20.92 41.14
N GLY A 4 34.67 -19.94 41.20
CA GLY A 4 33.47 -19.87 40.38
C GLY A 4 33.80 -19.80 38.90
N GLY A 5 33.51 -20.88 38.17
CA GLY A 5 33.55 -20.90 36.71
C GLY A 5 32.23 -20.37 36.15
N SER A 6 32.24 -19.17 35.58
CA SER A 6 31.12 -18.68 34.77
C SER A 6 31.14 -19.43 33.44
N GLN A 7 30.21 -20.38 33.25
CA GLN A 7 30.00 -21.03 31.95
C GLN A 7 29.07 -20.14 31.12
N SER A 8 29.66 -19.41 30.18
CA SER A 8 28.92 -18.77 29.10
C SER A 8 28.53 -19.84 28.09
N ILE A 9 27.24 -20.12 27.93
CA ILE A 9 26.74 -20.96 26.84
C ILE A 9 26.86 -20.13 25.56
N PRO A 10 27.65 -20.54 24.54
CA PRO A 10 27.71 -19.82 23.28
C PRO A 10 26.41 -20.03 22.52
N VAL A 11 25.54 -19.02 22.50
CA VAL A 11 24.40 -18.99 21.59
C VAL A 11 24.93 -18.59 20.21
N HIS A 12 25.30 -19.58 19.40
CA HIS A 12 25.49 -19.35 17.97
C HIS A 12 24.13 -19.05 17.34
N LEU A 13 23.76 -17.78 17.24
CA LEU A 13 22.72 -17.31 16.32
C LEU A 13 23.29 -17.42 14.89
N ALA A 14 23.38 -18.65 14.38
CA ALA A 14 23.95 -18.95 13.07
C ALA A 14 23.12 -18.39 11.91
N ASN A 15 21.86 -18.02 12.15
CA ASN A 15 20.95 -17.50 11.14
C ASN A 15 20.21 -16.29 11.71
N ALA A 16 20.31 -15.12 11.06
CA ALA A 16 19.44 -14.01 11.35
C ALA A 16 17.99 -14.43 10.98
N ALA A 17 17.12 -14.53 11.98
CA ALA A 17 15.69 -14.71 11.76
C ALA A 17 15.06 -13.33 11.52
N PHE A 18 14.53 -13.10 10.32
CA PHE A 18 13.76 -11.90 10.01
C PHE A 18 12.29 -12.15 10.32
N PHE A 19 11.69 -11.26 11.12
CA PHE A 19 10.26 -11.28 11.42
C PHE A 19 9.59 -10.10 10.71
N GLN A 20 8.52 -10.36 9.97
CA GLN A 20 7.74 -9.32 9.34
C GLN A 20 6.57 -8.92 10.25
N VAL A 21 6.55 -7.66 10.66
CA VAL A 21 5.45 -7.05 11.41
C VAL A 21 4.69 -6.12 10.47
N TYR A 22 3.36 -6.18 10.51
CA TYR A 22 2.49 -5.30 9.75
C TYR A 22 1.52 -4.56 10.68
N ASN A 23 1.09 -3.37 10.27
CA ASN A 23 0.12 -2.57 10.98
C ASN A 23 -1.00 -2.17 10.01
N CYS A 24 -2.24 -2.57 10.32
CA CYS A 24 -3.40 -2.22 9.50
C CYS A 24 -3.82 -0.75 9.68
N ALA A 25 -3.42 -0.07 10.76
CA ALA A 25 -3.82 1.32 11.02
C ALA A 25 -2.94 2.37 10.31
N VAL A 26 -1.83 1.97 9.67
CA VAL A 26 -0.93 2.91 8.95
C VAL A 26 -1.48 3.15 7.54
N GLY A 27 -1.74 4.42 7.19
CA GLY A 27 -2.36 4.84 5.92
C GLY A 27 -3.90 5.00 5.98
N SER A 28 -4.40 5.28 7.18
CA SER A 28 -5.79 5.14 7.65
C SER A 28 -6.97 5.61 6.74
N PRO A 29 -6.88 6.66 5.88
CA PRO A 29 -8.03 7.06 5.06
C PRO A 29 -8.12 6.39 3.68
N ASP A 30 -7.09 5.65 3.22
CA ASP A 30 -7.07 5.05 1.89
C ASP A 30 -7.46 3.56 1.93
N CYS A 31 -8.59 3.24 1.31
CA CYS A 31 -9.11 1.87 1.23
C CYS A 31 -8.16 0.95 0.45
N SER A 32 -7.50 1.49 -0.58
CA SER A 32 -6.73 0.74 -1.57
C SER A 32 -5.45 0.24 -0.94
N GLN A 33 -4.85 1.01 -0.04
CA GLN A 33 -3.78 0.51 0.82
C GLN A 33 -4.24 -0.64 1.71
N CYS A 34 -5.39 -0.48 2.36
CA CYS A 34 -5.91 -1.48 3.29
C CYS A 34 -6.14 -2.83 2.58
N LEU A 35 -6.84 -2.78 1.45
CA LEU A 35 -7.13 -3.96 0.64
C LEU A 35 -5.87 -4.49 -0.07
N GLY A 36 -4.90 -3.62 -0.38
CA GLY A 36 -3.58 -4.04 -0.86
C GLY A 36 -2.81 -4.86 0.17
N ARG A 37 -2.96 -4.57 1.48
CA ARG A 37 -2.39 -5.40 2.55
C ARG A 37 -3.06 -6.77 2.62
N GLU A 38 -4.37 -6.84 2.43
CA GLU A 38 -5.09 -8.11 2.36
C GLU A 38 -4.57 -8.98 1.21
N ASP A 39 -4.28 -8.38 0.05
CA ASP A 39 -3.66 -9.08 -1.10
C ASP A 39 -2.26 -9.65 -0.80
N LEU A 40 -1.54 -9.04 0.15
CA LEU A 40 -0.25 -9.55 0.65
C LEU A 40 -0.42 -10.64 1.73
N GLY A 41 -1.65 -11.05 2.02
CA GLY A 41 -1.97 -12.06 3.04
C GLY A 41 -2.00 -11.50 4.47
N HIS A 42 -1.95 -10.17 4.64
CA HIS A 42 -2.13 -9.57 5.96
C HIS A 42 -3.59 -9.64 6.39
N LEU A 43 -3.83 -9.81 7.69
CA LEU A 43 -5.18 -9.87 8.24
C LEU A 43 -5.73 -8.46 8.45
N CYS A 44 -5.77 -7.64 7.41
CA CYS A 44 -6.41 -6.32 7.44
C CYS A 44 -7.78 -6.37 6.77
N VAL A 45 -8.72 -5.56 7.23
CA VAL A 45 -10.04 -5.38 6.58
C VAL A 45 -10.36 -3.89 6.47
N TRP A 46 -11.12 -3.55 5.44
CA TRP A 46 -11.74 -2.24 5.29
C TRP A 46 -13.20 -2.23 5.76
N SER A 47 -13.59 -1.16 6.44
CA SER A 47 -14.99 -0.89 6.84
C SER A 47 -15.30 0.60 6.83
N ASP A 48 -14.96 1.26 7.93
CA ASP A 48 -15.00 2.69 8.26
C ASP A 48 -13.57 3.26 8.39
N GLY A 49 -12.59 2.41 8.11
CA GLY A 49 -11.15 2.62 8.20
C GLY A 49 -10.46 1.26 8.07
N CYS A 50 -9.12 1.28 8.02
CA CYS A 50 -8.36 0.04 7.96
C CYS A 50 -8.07 -0.51 9.36
N ARG A 51 -8.40 -1.78 9.61
CA ARG A 51 -8.22 -2.43 10.92
C ARG A 51 -7.84 -3.90 10.82
N PRO A 52 -7.21 -4.48 11.87
CA PRO A 52 -6.93 -5.91 11.91
C PRO A 52 -8.21 -6.75 11.88
N ARG A 53 -8.10 -7.98 11.37
CA ARG A 53 -9.18 -8.96 11.33
C ARG A 53 -9.49 -9.45 12.74
N GLY A 54 -10.71 -9.16 13.21
CA GLY A 54 -11.23 -9.58 14.51
C GLY A 54 -12.30 -10.67 14.38
N THR A 55 -12.69 -11.26 15.52
CA THR A 55 -13.76 -12.28 15.60
C THR A 55 -15.16 -11.66 15.50
N LEU A 56 -15.35 -10.46 16.05
CA LEU A 56 -16.54 -9.65 15.92
C LEU A 56 -16.24 -8.50 14.97
N GLN A 57 -16.54 -8.71 13.69
CA GLN A 57 -16.27 -7.71 12.67
C GLN A 57 -17.58 -7.20 12.06
N PRO A 58 -17.76 -5.86 12.01
CA PRO A 58 -18.76 -5.27 11.13
C PRO A 58 -18.55 -5.79 9.70
N PRO A 59 -19.63 -5.86 8.90
CA PRO A 59 -19.53 -6.28 7.52
C PRO A 59 -18.45 -5.46 6.79
N PRO A 60 -17.70 -6.08 5.86
CA PRO A 60 -16.70 -5.36 5.09
C PRO A 60 -17.37 -4.18 4.39
N GLY A 61 -16.76 -3.01 4.54
CA GLY A 61 -17.24 -1.79 3.91
C GLY A 61 -16.88 -1.79 2.43
N THR A 62 -17.68 -1.09 1.64
CA THR A 62 -17.30 -0.79 0.25
C THR A 62 -16.22 0.29 0.27
N CYS A 63 -15.17 0.10 -0.55
CA CYS A 63 -14.22 1.17 -0.77
C CYS A 63 -14.92 2.43 -1.32
N PRO A 64 -14.66 3.64 -0.79
CA PRO A 64 -15.20 4.87 -1.35
C PRO A 64 -14.75 5.08 -2.80
N ALA A 65 -15.45 5.98 -3.50
CA ALA A 65 -15.02 6.37 -4.84
C ALA A 65 -13.58 6.93 -4.84
N PRO A 66 -12.83 6.72 -5.93
CA PRO A 66 -11.53 7.36 -6.15
C PRO A 66 -11.64 8.90 -6.07
N GLU A 67 -10.69 9.54 -5.39
CA GLU A 67 -10.62 11.00 -5.24
C GLU A 67 -9.29 11.48 -5.83
N ILE A 68 -9.31 12.32 -6.87
CA ILE A 68 -8.09 12.94 -7.40
C ILE A 68 -7.86 14.25 -6.66
N ARG A 69 -6.67 14.42 -6.07
CA ARG A 69 -6.28 15.60 -5.28
C ARG A 69 -5.30 16.51 -6.00
N ALA A 70 -4.37 15.94 -6.76
CA ALA A 70 -3.39 16.72 -7.51
C ALA A 70 -3.03 16.03 -8.82
N ILE A 71 -2.75 16.84 -9.83
CA ILE A 71 -2.26 16.41 -11.14
C ILE A 71 -1.13 17.36 -11.54
N GLU A 72 0.04 16.83 -11.87
CA GLU A 72 1.19 17.62 -12.30
C GLU A 72 1.99 16.95 -13.43
N PRO A 73 2.47 17.71 -14.44
CA PRO A 73 2.13 19.10 -14.73
C PRO A 73 0.68 19.28 -15.22
N LEU A 74 0.16 20.51 -15.12
CA LEU A 74 -1.19 20.86 -15.61
C LEU A 74 -1.25 21.17 -17.11
N SER A 75 -0.09 21.21 -17.78
CA SER A 75 0.03 21.50 -19.20
C SER A 75 1.16 20.69 -19.83
N GLY A 76 1.10 20.54 -21.15
CA GLY A 76 2.09 19.83 -21.94
C GLY A 76 1.89 20.05 -23.43
N PRO A 77 2.83 19.59 -24.27
CA PRO A 77 2.74 19.68 -25.73
C PRO A 77 1.57 18.86 -26.29
N LEU A 78 1.00 19.33 -27.40
CA LEU A 78 -0.10 18.65 -28.10
C LEU A 78 0.30 17.29 -28.67
N ASP A 79 1.58 17.13 -29.02
CA ASP A 79 2.14 15.87 -29.53
C ASP A 79 2.22 14.76 -28.45
N GLY A 80 1.96 15.10 -27.18
CA GLY A 80 1.98 14.17 -26.07
C GLY A 80 3.38 13.92 -25.49
N GLY A 81 3.58 12.75 -24.87
CA GLY A 81 4.83 12.41 -24.17
C GLY A 81 4.98 13.05 -22.78
N THR A 82 4.01 13.86 -22.35
CA THR A 82 3.98 14.45 -21.01
C THR A 82 3.86 13.36 -19.94
N ARG A 83 4.81 13.34 -19.01
CA ARG A 83 4.75 12.47 -17.83
C ARG A 83 3.94 13.15 -16.74
N LEU A 84 2.75 12.63 -16.50
CA LEU A 84 1.85 13.14 -15.46
C LEU A 84 2.01 12.33 -14.17
N THR A 85 1.89 13.05 -13.07
CA THR A 85 1.80 12.51 -11.71
C THR A 85 0.41 12.83 -11.21
N ILE A 86 -0.38 11.80 -10.93
CA ILE A 86 -1.71 11.91 -10.33
C ILE A 86 -1.60 11.45 -8.87
N ARG A 87 -2.03 12.29 -7.93
CA ARG A 87 -2.10 11.98 -6.50
C ARG A 87 -3.54 12.09 -6.01
N GLY A 88 -3.90 11.25 -5.04
CA GLY A 88 -5.28 11.13 -4.60
C GLY A 88 -5.48 9.97 -3.63
N ARG A 89 -6.74 9.54 -3.50
CA ARG A 89 -7.20 8.45 -2.62
C ARG A 89 -7.96 7.41 -3.38
N ASN A 90 -7.88 6.17 -2.89
CA ASN A 90 -8.67 5.05 -3.36
C ASN A 90 -8.50 4.81 -4.88
N LEU A 91 -7.32 5.12 -5.44
CA LEU A 91 -7.12 5.13 -6.88
C LEU A 91 -6.94 3.73 -7.47
N GLY A 92 -6.68 2.72 -6.63
CA GLY A 92 -6.45 1.34 -7.03
C GLY A 92 -5.49 0.67 -6.04
N ARG A 93 -5.73 -0.61 -5.74
CA ARG A 93 -4.94 -1.37 -4.75
C ARG A 93 -3.68 -2.01 -5.37
N ARG A 94 -3.62 -2.07 -6.70
CA ARG A 94 -2.51 -2.58 -7.50
C ARG A 94 -2.52 -1.98 -8.90
N PHE A 95 -1.39 -2.08 -9.60
CA PHE A 95 -1.22 -1.51 -10.93
C PHE A 95 -2.28 -1.97 -11.95
N SER A 96 -2.69 -3.25 -11.89
CA SER A 96 -3.69 -3.79 -12.81
C SER A 96 -5.04 -3.08 -12.73
N ASP A 97 -5.36 -2.48 -11.59
CA ASP A 97 -6.64 -1.79 -11.39
C ASP A 97 -6.68 -0.45 -12.15
N VAL A 98 -5.51 0.14 -12.44
CA VAL A 98 -5.38 1.46 -13.08
C VAL A 98 -4.85 1.40 -14.51
N ALA A 99 -4.24 0.28 -14.91
CA ALA A 99 -3.49 0.13 -16.16
C ALA A 99 -4.26 0.55 -17.42
N GLN A 100 -5.59 0.41 -17.42
CA GLN A 100 -6.47 0.78 -18.55
C GLN A 100 -7.51 1.85 -18.18
N GLY A 101 -7.41 2.42 -16.97
CA GLY A 101 -8.41 3.31 -16.40
C GLY A 101 -8.11 4.80 -16.52
N VAL A 102 -6.93 5.19 -17.03
CA VAL A 102 -6.48 6.59 -17.03
C VAL A 102 -6.69 7.25 -18.39
N TRP A 103 -7.49 8.32 -18.38
CA TRP A 103 -7.87 9.07 -19.57
C TRP A 103 -7.82 10.57 -19.28
N ILE A 104 -7.42 11.36 -20.29
CA ILE A 104 -7.49 12.82 -20.25
C ILE A 104 -8.38 13.27 -21.40
N GLY A 105 -9.63 13.62 -21.08
CA GLY A 105 -10.66 13.77 -22.09
C GLY A 105 -10.83 12.46 -22.86
N SER A 106 -10.53 12.48 -24.16
CA SER A 106 -10.60 11.31 -25.06
C SER A 106 -9.27 10.60 -25.29
N VAL A 107 -8.17 11.07 -24.68
CA VAL A 107 -6.83 10.51 -24.87
C VAL A 107 -6.55 9.49 -23.78
N ALA A 108 -6.28 8.25 -24.18
CA ALA A 108 -5.83 7.20 -23.26
C ALA A 108 -4.39 7.51 -22.79
N CYS A 109 -4.16 7.40 -21.48
CA CYS A 109 -2.83 7.53 -20.90
C CYS A 109 -2.40 6.19 -20.33
N GLU A 110 -1.17 5.78 -20.63
CA GLU A 110 -0.59 4.55 -20.09
C GLU A 110 0.16 4.84 -18.79
N PRO A 111 -0.29 4.31 -17.64
CA PRO A 111 0.42 4.49 -16.38
C PRO A 111 1.75 3.74 -16.42
N LEU A 112 2.81 4.36 -15.90
CA LEU A 112 4.14 3.76 -15.86
C LEU A 112 4.25 2.78 -14.68
N ALA A 113 4.31 1.47 -14.96
CA ALA A 113 4.32 0.42 -13.93
C ALA A 113 5.43 0.59 -12.88
N ASN A 114 6.62 1.03 -13.30
CA ASN A 114 7.77 1.26 -12.41
C ASN A 114 7.68 2.55 -11.58
N ARG A 115 6.68 3.40 -11.82
CA ARG A 115 6.42 4.64 -11.08
C ARG A 115 5.10 4.61 -10.32
N TYR A 116 4.28 3.58 -10.53
CA TYR A 116 3.04 3.41 -9.80
C TYR A 116 3.32 3.09 -8.33
N THR A 117 2.61 3.80 -7.46
CA THR A 117 2.54 3.54 -6.03
C THR A 117 1.07 3.59 -5.63
N VAL A 118 0.67 2.76 -4.66
CA VAL A 118 -0.68 2.84 -4.11
C VAL A 118 -0.84 4.19 -3.44
N SER A 119 -2.01 4.83 -3.63
CA SER A 119 -2.31 6.15 -3.06
C SER A 119 -2.13 6.17 -1.54
N GLU A 120 -1.62 7.29 -0.98
CA GLU A 120 -1.31 7.40 0.47
C GLU A 120 -2.01 8.55 1.21
N GLU A 121 -2.78 9.41 0.54
CA GLU A 121 -3.23 10.72 1.08
C GLU A 121 -4.72 10.96 1.07
#